data_AF-A0A8T6QGV0-F1
#
_entry.id   AF-A0A8T6QGV0-F1
#
_cell.length_a   1.000
_cell.length_b   1.000
_cell.length_c   1.000
_cell.angle_alpha   90.00
_cell.angle_beta   90.00
_cell.angle_gamma   90.00
#
_symmetry.space_group_name_H-M   'P 1'
#
loop_
_entity.id
_entity.type
_entity.pdbx_description
1 polymer ?
#
loop_
_entity_poly.entity_id
_entity_poly.type
_entity_poly.pdbx_seq_one_letter_code
_entity_poly.pdbx_strand_id
1 'polypeptide(L)'
;MSQKYLIRIAELERLLSEQAEALRQKDQQLSLVEETEAFLRSALTRAEEKIEEDEREIEHLRAQIEKLRRMLFGTRSEKLRREVELAEALLKQREQDSDRYSGREDDPQVPRQLRQSRHRRPLPAHLPR
;
A
#
# COMPACT_ATOMS: atom_id res chain seq x y z
N MET A 1 -32.95 39.01 -44.53
CA MET A 1 -32.81 38.31 -43.23
C MET A 1 -33.02 39.30 -42.11
N SER A 2 -33.84 39.00 -41.10
CA SER A 2 -34.08 39.94 -39.99
C SER A 2 -32.90 39.95 -39.02
N GLN A 3 -32.48 41.14 -38.58
CA GLN A 3 -31.33 41.39 -37.68
C GLN A 3 -31.36 40.53 -36.41
N LYS A 4 -32.56 40.17 -35.93
CA LYS A 4 -32.77 39.26 -34.80
C LYS A 4 -32.16 37.88 -35.00
N TYR A 5 -32.21 37.34 -36.23
CA TYR A 5 -31.64 36.02 -36.53
C TYR A 5 -30.11 36.04 -36.58
N LEU A 6 -29.52 37.13 -37.08
CA LEU A 6 -28.06 37.27 -37.13
C LEU A 6 -27.45 37.35 -35.72
N ILE A 7 -28.10 38.10 -34.81
CA ILE A 7 -27.69 38.16 -33.40
C ILE A 7 -27.78 36.78 -32.75
N ARG A 8 -28.88 36.06 -33.01
CA ARG A 8 -29.08 34.71 -32.44
C ARG A 8 -28.02 33.71 -32.94
N ILE A 9 -27.62 33.79 -34.21
CA ILE A 9 -26.56 32.93 -34.76
C ILE A 9 -25.23 33.22 -34.06
N ALA A 10 -24.84 34.49 -33.93
CA ALA A 10 -23.61 34.88 -33.26
C ALA A 10 -23.57 34.45 -31.78
N GLU A 11 -24.71 34.51 -31.07
CA GLU A 11 -24.83 33.99 -29.70
C GLU A 11 -24.60 32.47 -29.65
N LEU A 12 -25.19 31.71 -30.57
CA LEU A 12 -25.04 30.27 -30.63
C LEU A 12 -23.61 29.86 -30.97
N GLU A 13 -22.96 30.55 -31.91
CA GLU A 13 -21.55 30.35 -32.25
C GLU A 13 -20.62 30.62 -31.05
N ARG A 14 -20.91 31.67 -30.29
CA ARG A 14 -20.19 31.97 -29.04
C ARG A 14 -20.35 30.85 -28.02
N LEU A 15 -21.58 30.40 -27.77
CA LEU A 15 -21.85 29.31 -26.82
C LEU A 15 -21.18 27.99 -27.25
N LEU A 16 -21.18 27.67 -28.55
CA LEU A 16 -20.48 26.51 -29.09
C LEU A 16 -18.96 26.62 -28.89
N SER A 17 -18.40 27.81 -29.10
CA SER A 17 -16.97 28.08 -28.88
C SER A 17 -16.59 27.92 -27.42
N GLU A 18 -17.38 28.49 -26.50
CA GLU A 18 -17.20 28.36 -25.05
C GLU A 18 -17.28 26.87 -24.61
N GLN A 19 -18.22 26.09 -25.14
CA GLN A 19 -18.31 24.65 -24.86
C GLN A 19 -17.10 23.87 -25.39
N ALA A 20 -16.62 24.19 -26.59
CA ALA A 20 -15.45 23.53 -27.18
C ALA A 20 -14.16 23.85 -26.39
N GLU A 21 -14.04 25.06 -25.84
CA GLU A 21 -12.95 25.41 -24.93
C GLU A 21 -13.05 24.67 -23.60
N ALA A 22 -14.25 24.57 -23.02
CA ALA A 22 -14.47 23.83 -21.78
C ALA A 22 -14.15 22.33 -21.93
N LEU A 23 -14.49 21.72 -23.06
CA LEU A 23 -14.12 20.33 -23.36
C LEU A 23 -12.61 20.16 -23.46
N ARG A 24 -11.92 21.04 -24.19
CA ARG A 24 -10.44 21.02 -24.28
C ARG A 24 -9.77 21.15 -22.91
N GLN A 25 -10.29 22.00 -22.03
CA GLN A 25 -9.79 22.13 -20.67
C GLN A 25 -9.99 20.85 -19.86
N LYS A 26 -11.16 20.20 -19.99
CA LYS A 26 -11.41 18.91 -19.33
C LYS A 26 -10.50 17.81 -19.84
N ASP A 27 -10.25 17.74 -21.15
CA ASP A 27 -9.34 16.75 -21.72
C ASP A 27 -7.90 16.94 -21.20
N GLN A 28 -7.45 18.19 -21.06
CA GLN A 28 -6.17 18.50 -20.44
C GLN A 28 -6.12 18.09 -18.95
N GLN A 29 -7.19 18.33 -18.21
CA GLN A 29 -7.30 17.90 -16.82
C GLN A 29 -7.29 16.38 -16.69
N LEU A 30 -8.01 15.66 -17.56
CA LEU A 30 -8.04 14.20 -17.59
C LEU A 30 -6.65 13.63 -17.88
N SER A 31 -5.93 14.18 -18.86
CA SER A 31 -4.54 13.78 -19.15
C SER A 31 -3.64 13.93 -17.93
N LEU A 32 -3.74 15.04 -17.19
CA LEU A 32 -2.96 15.25 -15.98
C LEU A 32 -3.32 14.24 -14.89
N VAL A 33 -4.61 13.95 -14.71
CA VAL A 33 -5.07 12.95 -13.74
C VAL A 33 -4.53 11.57 -14.10
N GLU A 34 -4.60 11.17 -15.37
CA GLU A 34 -4.09 9.88 -15.85
C GLU A 34 -2.58 9.74 -15.60
N GLU A 35 -1.79 10.78 -15.87
CA GLU A 35 -0.35 10.78 -15.57
C GLU A 35 -0.07 10.63 -14.07
N THR A 36 -0.79 11.37 -13.22
CA THR A 36 -0.62 11.26 -11.77
C THR A 36 -1.07 9.91 -11.24
N GLU A 37 -2.13 9.33 -11.80
CA GLU A 37 -2.61 8.00 -11.44
C GLU A 37 -1.59 6.92 -11.83
N ALA A 38 -1.03 6.99 -13.04
CA ALA A 38 0.02 6.07 -13.48
C ALA A 38 1.25 6.14 -12.56
N PHE A 39 1.66 7.36 -12.18
CA PHE A 39 2.74 7.55 -11.20
C PHE A 39 2.42 6.91 -9.85
N LEU A 40 1.23 7.18 -9.29
CA LEU A 40 0.82 6.63 -8.00
C LEU A 40 0.70 5.10 -8.03
N ARG A 41 0.15 4.53 -9.11
CA ARG A 41 0.10 3.08 -9.32
C ARG A 41 1.50 2.47 -9.32
N SER A 42 2.45 3.08 -10.02
CA SER A 42 3.85 2.59 -10.02
C SER A 42 4.52 2.68 -8.66
N ALA A 43 4.25 3.75 -7.90
CA ALA A 43 4.78 3.91 -6.54
C ALA A 43 4.17 2.89 -5.57
N LEU A 44 2.87 2.59 -5.71
CA LEU A 44 2.18 1.56 -4.93
C LEU A 44 2.77 0.18 -5.20
N THR A 45 2.94 -0.22 -6.46
CA THR A 45 3.53 -1.53 -6.80
C THR A 45 4.91 -1.71 -6.20
N ARG A 46 5.78 -0.69 -6.26
CA ARG A 46 7.12 -0.75 -5.63
C ARG A 46 7.05 -0.87 -4.12
N ALA A 47 6.08 -0.21 -3.48
CA ALA A 47 5.88 -0.32 -2.05
C ALA A 47 5.37 -1.71 -1.65
N GLU A 48 4.46 -2.29 -2.43
CA GLU A 48 3.95 -3.65 -2.25
C GLU A 48 5.07 -4.69 -2.41
N GLU A 49 5.89 -4.60 -3.46
CA GLU A 49 7.05 -5.47 -3.68
C GLU A 49 8.00 -5.44 -2.48
N LYS A 50 8.30 -4.24 -1.96
CA LYS A 50 9.16 -4.10 -0.77
C LYS A 50 8.56 -4.75 0.47
N ILE A 51 7.25 -4.63 0.68
CA ILE A 51 6.56 -5.28 1.81
C ILE A 51 6.67 -6.80 1.66
N GLU A 52 6.46 -7.34 0.46
CA GLU A 52 6.60 -8.78 0.20
C GLU A 52 8.02 -9.29 0.44
N GLU A 53 9.04 -8.52 0.03
CA GLU A 53 10.44 -8.85 0.28
C GLU A 53 10.74 -8.90 1.78
N ASP A 54 10.33 -7.87 2.54
CA ASP A 54 10.48 -7.84 3.99
C ASP A 54 9.77 -9.02 4.66
N GLU A 55 8.58 -9.41 4.18
CA GLU A 55 7.85 -10.58 4.69
C GLU A 55 8.59 -11.89 4.41
N ARG A 56 9.15 -12.07 3.22
CA ARG A 56 9.98 -13.24 2.87
C ARG A 56 11.25 -13.32 3.73
N GLU A 57 11.90 -12.18 4.00
CA GLU A 57 13.06 -12.12 4.91
C GLU A 57 12.70 -12.54 6.33
N ILE A 58 11.56 -12.07 6.84
CA ILE A 58 11.05 -12.45 8.18
C ILE A 58 10.77 -13.95 8.25
N GLU A 59 10.14 -14.54 7.23
CA GLU A 59 9.90 -15.98 7.18
C GLU A 59 11.20 -16.78 7.14
N HIS A 60 12.18 -16.31 6.37
CA HIS A 60 13.50 -16.92 6.31
C HIS A 60 14.20 -16.92 7.68
N LEU A 61 14.18 -15.79 8.38
CA LEU A 61 14.74 -15.65 9.72
C LEU A 61 14.04 -16.57 10.74
N ARG A 62 12.71 -16.67 10.69
CA ARG A 62 11.94 -17.59 11.53
C ARG A 62 12.37 -19.04 11.30
N ALA A 63 12.52 -19.46 10.04
CA ALA A 63 12.96 -20.81 9.70
C ALA A 63 14.40 -21.08 10.19
N GLN A 64 15.30 -20.09 10.08
CA GLN A 64 16.65 -20.19 10.63
C GLN A 64 16.65 -20.33 12.15
N ILE A 65 15.88 -19.51 12.86
CA ILE A 65 15.74 -19.59 14.33
C ILE A 65 15.21 -20.97 14.74
N GLU A 66 14.20 -21.48 14.04
CA GLU A 66 13.65 -22.81 14.33
C GLU A 66 14.72 -23.91 14.14
N LYS A 67 15.51 -23.83 13.08
CA LYS A 67 16.64 -24.75 12.86
C LYS A 67 17.64 -24.69 14.01
N LEU A 68 18.04 -23.49 14.44
CA LEU A 68 18.96 -23.31 15.56
C LEU A 68 18.38 -23.83 16.88
N ARG A 69 17.07 -23.60 17.14
CA ARG A 69 16.35 -24.16 18.30
C ARG A 69 16.33 -25.69 18.29
N ARG A 70 16.14 -26.32 17.12
CA ARG A 70 16.22 -27.79 16.98
C ARG A 70 17.64 -28.31 17.26
N MET A 71 18.67 -27.58 16.85
CA MET A 71 20.08 -27.93 17.16
C MET A 71 20.42 -27.75 18.66
N LEU A 72 19.79 -26.76 19.32
CA LEU A 72 19.91 -26.55 20.77
C LEU A 72 19.27 -27.65 21.60
N PHE A 73 18.25 -28.31 21.06
CA PHE A 73 17.55 -29.36 21.77
C PHE A 73 18.52 -30.52 22.09
N GLY A 74 18.73 -30.79 23.38
CA GLY A 74 19.66 -31.82 23.85
C GLY A 74 21.13 -31.40 23.92
N THR A 75 21.49 -30.18 23.54
CA THR A 75 22.87 -29.66 23.65
C THR A 75 22.93 -28.44 24.59
N ARG A 76 23.94 -28.40 25.48
CA ARG A 76 24.21 -27.23 26.34
C ARG A 76 25.18 -26.24 25.69
N SER A 77 25.08 -26.06 24.37
CA SER A 77 25.97 -25.16 23.63
C SER A 77 25.61 -23.70 23.92
N GLU A 78 26.42 -23.03 24.72
CA GLU A 78 26.24 -21.61 25.04
C GLU A 78 26.37 -20.72 23.80
N LYS A 79 27.27 -21.07 22.86
CA LYS A 79 27.42 -20.36 21.58
C LYS A 79 26.11 -20.39 20.78
N LEU A 80 25.51 -21.56 20.68
CA LEU A 80 24.27 -21.75 19.92
C LEU A 80 23.08 -21.03 20.59
N ARG A 81 23.09 -20.90 21.92
CA ARG A 81 22.09 -20.08 22.64
C ARG A 81 22.22 -18.60 22.28
N ARG A 82 23.44 -18.07 22.29
CA ARG A 82 23.71 -16.68 21.89
C ARG A 82 23.31 -16.42 20.44
N GLU A 83 23.58 -17.36 19.54
CA GLU A 83 23.17 -17.26 18.13
C GLU A 83 21.64 -17.20 17.99
N VAL A 84 20.90 -18.02 18.76
CA VAL A 84 19.43 -17.94 18.78
C VAL A 84 18.94 -16.60 19.32
N GLU A 85 19.47 -16.13 20.45
CA GLU A 85 19.08 -14.84 21.03
C GLU A 85 19.34 -13.67 20.07
N LEU A 86 20.49 -13.67 19.38
CA LEU A 86 20.83 -12.66 18.37
C LEU A 86 19.88 -12.72 17.17
N ALA A 87 19.59 -13.92 16.66
CA ALA A 87 18.66 -14.10 15.54
C ALA A 87 17.23 -13.69 15.91
N GLU A 88 16.77 -13.99 17.12
CA GLU A 88 15.46 -13.57 17.65
C GLU A 88 15.36 -12.05 17.82
N ALA A 89 16.43 -11.40 18.30
CA ALA A 89 16.48 -9.95 18.40
C ALA A 89 16.41 -9.28 17.02
N LEU A 90 17.15 -9.81 16.04
CA LEU A 90 17.13 -9.34 14.66
C LEU A 90 15.75 -9.54 14.00
N LEU A 91 15.13 -10.71 14.22
CA LEU A 91 13.75 -10.96 13.77
C LEU A 91 12.81 -9.91 14.35
N LYS A 92 12.83 -9.69 15.67
CA LYS A 92 11.95 -8.71 16.32
C LYS A 92 12.13 -7.29 15.76
N GLN A 93 13.37 -6.87 15.51
CA GLN A 93 13.64 -5.57 14.89
C GLN A 93 13.04 -5.49 13.48
N ARG A 94 13.26 -6.51 12.64
CA ARG A 94 12.71 -6.53 11.28
C ARG A 94 11.19 -6.57 11.25
N GLU A 95 10.57 -7.29 12.18
CA GLU A 95 9.12 -7.30 12.35
C GLU A 95 8.58 -5.91 12.69
N GLN A 96 9.25 -5.18 13.59
CA GLN A 96 8.87 -3.81 13.96
C GLN A 96 9.05 -2.82 12.79
N ASP A 97 10.15 -2.92 12.07
CA ASP A 97 10.41 -2.07 10.90
C ASP A 97 9.35 -2.32 9.80
N SER A 98 9.03 -3.58 9.53
CA SER A 98 7.98 -3.98 8.57
C SER A 98 6.57 -3.54 9.03
N ASP A 99 6.26 -3.65 10.32
CA ASP A 99 4.95 -3.28 10.87
C ASP A 99 4.72 -1.76 10.84
N ARG A 100 5.80 -0.96 10.92
CA ARG A 100 5.75 0.50 10.73
C ARG A 100 5.25 0.90 9.34
N TYR A 101 5.62 0.15 8.31
CA TYR A 101 5.22 0.44 6.93
C TYR A 101 3.91 -0.25 6.53
N SER A 102 3.65 -1.47 7.03
CA SER A 102 2.40 -2.19 6.73
C SER A 102 1.20 -1.71 7.55
N GLY A 103 1.44 -0.84 8.55
CA GLY A 103 0.40 -0.29 9.40
C GLY A 103 -0.32 -1.35 10.21
N ARG A 104 0.33 -2.47 10.56
CA ARG A 104 -0.25 -3.44 11.50
C ARG A 104 -0.31 -2.81 12.90
N GLU A 105 -1.42 -3.00 13.61
CA GLU A 105 -1.48 -2.57 15.01
C GLU A 105 -0.60 -3.49 15.86
N ASP A 106 0.25 -2.90 16.71
CA ASP A 106 1.14 -3.65 17.58
C ASP A 106 0.35 -4.14 18.82
N ASP A 107 -0.46 -5.19 18.64
CA ASP A 107 -1.18 -5.85 19.72
C ASP A 107 -0.36 -7.02 20.29
N PRO A 108 0.20 -6.92 21.51
CA PRO A 108 1.01 -7.97 22.11
C PRO A 108 0.24 -9.28 22.37
N GLN A 109 -1.10 -9.26 22.39
CA GLN A 109 -1.92 -10.46 22.64
C GLN A 109 -2.20 -11.28 21.37
N VAL A 110 -2.04 -10.68 20.18
CA VAL A 110 -2.33 -11.33 18.90
C VAL A 110 -1.02 -11.67 18.18
N PRO A 111 -0.78 -12.95 17.83
CA PRO A 111 0.36 -13.34 17.00
C PRO A 111 0.42 -12.48 15.74
N ARG A 112 1.63 -12.04 15.37
CA ARG A 112 1.82 -11.10 14.26
C ARG A 112 1.14 -11.54 12.95
N GLN A 113 1.11 -12.84 12.66
CA GLN A 113 0.44 -13.36 11.45
C GLN A 113 -1.09 -13.18 11.45
N LEU A 114 -1.70 -13.05 12.63
CA LEU A 114 -3.15 -12.89 12.81
C LEU A 114 -3.56 -11.42 12.98
N ARG A 115 -2.59 -10.51 13.10
CA ARG A 115 -2.85 -9.07 13.23
C ARG A 115 -3.41 -8.52 11.91
N GLN A 116 -4.47 -7.74 12.01
CA GLN A 116 -5.02 -7.04 10.86
C GLN A 116 -4.10 -5.87 10.47
N SER A 117 -3.85 -5.69 9.18
CA SER A 117 -3.23 -4.45 8.69
C SER A 117 -4.27 -3.32 8.74
N ARG A 118 -3.86 -2.09 9.07
CA ARG A 118 -4.74 -0.90 9.06
C ARG A 118 -5.42 -0.65 7.71
N HIS A 119 -4.87 -1.20 6.62
CA HIS A 119 -5.47 -1.13 5.28
C HIS A 119 -6.70 -2.03 5.11
N ARG A 120 -6.87 -3.06 5.96
CA ARG A 120 -8.10 -3.86 6.03
C ARG A 120 -9.06 -3.20 7.01
N ARG A 121 -10.01 -2.43 6.48
CA ARG A 121 -11.09 -1.86 7.29
C ARG A 121 -11.98 -2.99 7.83
N PRO A 122 -12.45 -2.90 9.08
CA PRO A 122 -13.43 -3.86 9.59
C PRO A 122 -14.69 -3.84 8.72
N LEU A 123 -15.37 -4.98 8.67
CA LEU A 123 -16.63 -5.11 7.93
C LEU A 123 -17.59 -3.99 8.40
N PRO A 124 -18.16 -3.19 7.48
CA PRO A 124 -19.07 -2.11 7.84
C PRO A 124 -20.21 -2.59 8.75
N ALA A 125 -20.54 -1.80 9.77
CA ALA A 125 -21.49 -2.18 10.83
C ALA A 125 -22.92 -2.53 10.35
N HIS A 126 -23.25 -2.18 9.10
CA HIS A 126 -24.55 -2.44 8.48
C HIS A 126 -24.63 -3.76 7.69
N LEU A 127 -23.52 -4.51 7.56
CA LEU A 127 -23.53 -5.82 6.92
C LEU A 127 -23.82 -6.93 7.94
N PRO A 128 -24.62 -7.96 7.56
CA PRO A 128 -24.90 -9.10 8.44
C PRO A 128 -23.61 -9.88 8.74
N ARG A 129 -23.54 -10.42 9.96
CA ARG A 129 -22.43 -11.23 10.49
C ARG A 129 -22.64 -12.71 10.24
#